data_AF-A0A7J7VN12-F1
#
_entry.id   AF-A0A7J7VN12-F1
#
_cell.length_a   1.000
_cell.length_b   1.000
_cell.length_c   1.000
_cell.angle_alpha   90.00
_cell.angle_beta   90.00
_cell.angle_gamma   90.00
#
_symmetry.space_group_name_H-M   'P 1'
#
loop_
_entity.id
_entity.type
_entity.pdbx_description
1 polymer ?
#
loop_
_entity_poly.entity_id
_entity_poly.type
_entity_poly.pdbx_seq_one_letter_code
_entity_poly.pdbx_strand_id
1 'polypeptide(L)'
;MRKTFVSQASATMQQYAQRDKKHEYWFAVPQERSDHLYAFFIQWSPEIYAEDTGEYTREPGFIVVKKIEESETNEGSSNEEAAREWEVVSVAEYHRRIDALNTEELRTLCRRLQITTREDSNSEQVAPVKADLECESFRPNLSDPSELLQPDQIEKLTKHLPPRTIGYPWTLVYGTGKHGTSLKTLYRTMLGLDTPVLIVIKDSDGQVFGALASEPFKVSDCFYGTGETFVFTFCPDFEVFKWTGDNMFFIKGDMDSLAFGGGGGEFALWLDGDLYHGRSHSCKTFGNKTLSKKEDFFIQDIEIWAFE
;
A
#
# COMPACT_ATOMS: atom_id res chain seq x y z
N MET A 1 58.94 -5.60 -39.16
CA MET A 1 59.37 -5.91 -37.79
C MET A 1 59.65 -4.62 -37.02
N ARG A 2 58.72 -4.18 -36.17
CA ARG A 2 59.02 -3.35 -35.00
C ARG A 2 58.04 -3.76 -33.90
N LYS A 3 58.58 -4.42 -32.89
CA LYS A 3 57.92 -4.73 -31.61
C LYS A 3 57.87 -3.43 -30.81
N THR A 4 56.74 -3.14 -30.18
CA THR A 4 56.65 -2.17 -29.09
C THR A 4 55.77 -2.74 -27.99
N PHE A 5 56.19 -2.44 -26.77
CA PHE A 5 55.94 -3.18 -25.54
C PHE A 5 54.51 -3.04 -25.02
N VAL A 6 54.01 -4.12 -24.43
CA VAL A 6 52.83 -4.11 -23.54
C VAL A 6 53.21 -3.34 -22.28
N SER A 7 52.64 -2.15 -22.10
CA SER A 7 52.65 -1.46 -20.81
C SER A 7 51.46 -1.95 -19.99
N GLN A 8 51.74 -2.54 -18.83
CA GLN A 8 50.78 -3.05 -17.85
C GLN A 8 49.97 -1.94 -17.11
N ALA A 9 49.91 -0.73 -17.65
CA ALA A 9 49.23 0.41 -17.01
C ALA A 9 47.82 0.70 -17.55
N SER A 10 47.34 -0.04 -18.55
CA SER A 10 46.03 0.25 -19.17
C SER A 10 44.85 -0.55 -18.60
N ALA A 11 45.12 -1.58 -17.78
CA ALA A 11 44.05 -2.47 -17.28
C ALA A 11 43.27 -1.90 -16.08
N THR A 12 43.77 -0.86 -15.40
CA THR A 12 43.10 -0.28 -14.23
C THR A 12 42.32 1.01 -14.53
N MET A 13 42.51 1.62 -15.70
CA MET A 13 41.82 2.88 -16.05
C MET A 13 40.53 2.70 -16.86
N GLN A 14 40.22 1.48 -17.31
CA GLN A 14 38.92 1.17 -17.95
C GLN A 14 37.85 0.68 -16.95
N GLN A 15 38.23 0.36 -15.71
CA GLN A 15 37.28 -0.03 -14.65
C GLN A 15 36.75 1.17 -13.84
N TYR A 16 37.34 2.36 -13.99
CA TYR A 16 36.83 3.58 -13.34
C TYR A 16 35.83 4.38 -14.19
N ALA A 17 35.71 4.10 -15.49
CA ALA A 17 34.78 4.80 -16.38
C ALA A 17 33.32 4.26 -16.34
N GLN A 18 33.00 3.33 -15.44
CA GLN A 18 31.65 2.76 -15.29
C GLN A 18 31.09 2.84 -13.86
N ARG A 19 31.73 3.58 -12.93
CA ARG A 19 31.32 3.57 -11.52
C ARG A 19 30.19 4.53 -11.13
N ASP A 20 29.74 5.41 -12.03
CA ASP A 20 28.66 6.37 -11.75
C ASP A 20 27.55 6.38 -12.82
N LYS A 21 27.23 5.22 -13.40
CA LYS A 21 25.95 5.08 -14.10
C LYS A 21 24.93 4.57 -13.09
N LYS A 22 23.98 5.43 -12.69
CA LYS A 22 22.73 4.99 -12.07
C LYS A 22 22.21 3.84 -12.93
N HIS A 23 21.87 2.72 -12.29
CA HIS A 23 21.32 1.59 -13.02
C HIS A 23 19.93 2.00 -13.52
N GLU A 24 19.84 2.40 -14.78
CA GLU A 24 18.57 2.69 -15.44
C GLU A 24 17.98 1.36 -15.91
N TYR A 25 16.87 0.99 -15.29
CA TYR A 25 16.10 -0.17 -15.68
C TYR A 25 14.98 0.30 -16.61
N TRP A 26 15.12 -0.03 -17.89
CA TRP A 26 14.08 0.19 -18.88
C TRP A 26 13.20 -1.06 -18.92
N PHE A 27 11.96 -0.94 -18.46
CA PHE A 27 10.94 -1.98 -18.59
C PHE A 27 9.85 -1.49 -19.53
N ALA A 28 9.41 -2.37 -20.43
CA ALA A 28 8.26 -2.11 -21.28
C ALA A 28 7.00 -2.54 -20.54
N VAL A 29 6.08 -1.61 -20.33
CA VAL A 29 4.76 -1.88 -19.74
C VAL A 29 3.77 -2.09 -20.90
N PRO A 30 3.04 -3.21 -20.95
CA PRO A 30 1.94 -3.38 -21.90
C PRO A 30 0.94 -2.22 -21.76
N GLN A 31 0.43 -1.70 -22.88
CA GLN A 31 -0.45 -0.53 -22.87
C GLN A 31 -1.68 -0.71 -21.96
N GLU A 32 -2.20 -1.95 -21.88
CA GLU A 32 -3.31 -2.38 -21.01
C GLU A 32 -3.02 -2.21 -19.50
N ARG A 33 -1.75 -2.10 -19.11
CA ARG A 33 -1.29 -1.99 -17.71
C ARG A 33 -0.71 -0.61 -17.36
N SER A 34 -0.52 0.26 -18.35
CA SER A 34 0.02 1.60 -18.15
C SER A 34 -0.86 2.44 -17.22
N ASP A 35 -2.18 2.34 -17.39
CA ASP A 35 -3.14 3.08 -16.58
C ASP A 35 -3.15 2.61 -15.12
N HIS A 36 -2.99 1.30 -14.89
CA HIS A 36 -2.88 0.72 -13.54
C HIS A 36 -1.60 1.19 -12.82
N LEU A 37 -0.47 1.25 -13.53
CA LEU A 37 0.80 1.74 -13.00
C LEU A 37 0.75 3.24 -12.69
N TYR A 38 0.11 4.02 -13.57
CA TYR A 38 -0.09 5.45 -13.34
C TYR A 38 -0.94 5.71 -12.09
N ALA A 39 -2.07 5.00 -11.95
CA ALA A 39 -2.92 5.10 -10.77
C ALA A 39 -2.20 4.66 -9.48
N PHE A 40 -1.39 3.60 -9.56
CA PHE A 40 -0.54 3.16 -8.45
C PHE A 40 0.44 4.27 -8.02
N PHE A 41 1.12 4.93 -8.96
CA PHE A 41 2.04 6.01 -8.65
C PHE A 41 1.36 7.25 -8.06
N ILE A 42 0.15 7.59 -8.51
CA ILE A 42 -0.64 8.67 -7.91
C ILE A 42 -1.06 8.33 -6.49
N GLN A 43 -1.52 7.11 -6.24
CA GLN A 43 -2.03 6.71 -4.93
C GLN A 43 -0.91 6.64 -3.87
N TRP A 44 0.26 6.13 -4.25
CA TRP A 44 1.34 5.81 -3.30
C TRP A 44 2.48 6.83 -3.29
N SER A 45 2.61 7.63 -4.35
CA SER A 45 3.53 8.77 -4.43
C SER A 45 2.82 10.01 -4.98
N PRO A 46 1.77 10.52 -4.29
CA PRO A 46 0.98 11.64 -4.80
C PRO A 46 1.85 12.88 -5.02
N GLU A 47 2.88 13.06 -4.20
CA GLU A 47 3.81 14.20 -4.23
C GLU A 47 4.62 14.31 -5.54
N ILE A 48 4.75 13.23 -6.31
CA ILE A 48 5.54 13.18 -7.55
C ILE A 48 4.63 13.15 -8.80
N TYR A 49 3.43 12.59 -8.68
CA TYR A 49 2.60 12.22 -9.84
C TYR A 49 1.18 12.78 -9.82
N ALA A 50 0.71 13.37 -8.71
CA ALA A 50 -0.55 14.09 -8.71
C ALA A 50 -0.32 15.47 -9.34
N GLU A 51 -0.85 15.68 -10.54
CA GLU A 51 -0.99 17.02 -11.10
C GLU A 51 -1.95 17.83 -10.21
N ASP A 52 -1.36 18.74 -9.44
CA ASP A 52 -1.88 20.01 -8.89
C ASP A 52 -3.41 20.15 -8.73
N THR A 53 -4.05 19.12 -8.18
CA THR A 53 -5.44 19.17 -7.72
C THR A 53 -5.39 19.45 -6.23
N GLY A 54 -5.48 20.73 -5.90
CA GLY A 54 -5.45 21.22 -4.54
C GLY A 54 -6.47 20.56 -3.61
N GLU A 55 -6.03 20.38 -2.36
CA GLU A 55 -6.73 19.92 -1.15
C GLU A 55 -6.88 18.38 -0.99
N TYR A 56 -6.36 17.68 0.05
CA TYR A 56 -5.94 18.03 1.40
C TYR A 56 -4.61 17.34 1.77
N THR A 57 -3.68 18.14 2.27
CA THR A 57 -2.40 17.75 2.85
C THR A 57 -2.59 17.00 4.18
N ARG A 58 -2.02 15.80 4.30
CA ARG A 58 -1.53 15.32 5.62
C ARG A 58 -0.06 15.72 5.69
N GLU A 59 0.25 16.69 6.53
CA GLU A 59 1.61 17.23 6.68
C GLU A 59 2.61 16.13 7.08
N PRO A 60 3.64 15.84 6.26
CA PRO A 60 4.79 15.08 6.70
C PRO A 60 5.62 15.94 7.68
N GLY A 61 6.03 15.35 8.80
CA GLY A 61 6.67 16.06 9.94
C GLY A 61 8.05 16.68 9.70
N PHE A 62 8.52 16.87 8.46
CA PHE A 62 9.79 17.49 8.10
C PHE A 62 9.73 18.12 6.70
N ILE A 63 10.36 19.28 6.50
CA ILE A 63 10.40 20.00 5.21
C ILE A 63 11.87 20.31 4.86
N VAL A 64 12.27 20.02 3.62
CA VAL A 64 13.63 20.27 3.10
C VAL A 64 13.69 21.67 2.49
N VAL A 65 14.61 22.51 2.97
CA VAL A 65 14.77 23.90 2.48
C VAL A 65 16.06 24.07 1.71
N LYS A 66 15.98 24.72 0.54
CA LYS A 66 17.15 25.30 -0.15
C LYS A 66 17.44 26.70 0.37
N LYS A 67 18.67 26.97 0.78
CA LYS A 67 19.11 28.33 1.13
C LYS A 67 19.16 29.18 -0.14
N ILE A 68 18.48 30.33 -0.13
CA ILE A 68 18.58 31.38 -1.16
C ILE A 68 19.83 32.21 -0.83
N GLU A 69 20.73 32.33 -1.79
CA GLU A 69 21.91 33.20 -1.71
C GLU A 69 21.48 34.64 -1.99
N GLU A 70 21.69 35.54 -1.02
CA GLU A 70 21.72 36.98 -1.27
C GLU A 70 23.09 37.34 -1.87
N SER A 71 23.09 37.74 -3.14
CA SER A 71 24.17 38.46 -3.83
C SER A 71 24.20 39.92 -3.30
N GLU A 72 25.28 40.66 -3.11
CA GLU A 72 26.60 40.80 -3.74
C GLU A 72 27.52 41.44 -2.67
N THR A 73 28.85 41.38 -2.66
CA THR A 73 29.80 41.91 -3.66
C THR A 73 31.23 41.51 -3.27
N ASN A 74 32.06 41.35 -4.30
CA ASN A 74 33.50 41.62 -4.36
C ASN A 74 34.53 40.49 -4.13
N GLU A 75 35.10 40.11 -5.28
CA GLU A 75 36.46 39.68 -5.59
C GLU A 75 37.09 38.45 -4.93
N GLY A 76 37.37 37.45 -5.77
CA GLY A 76 38.67 36.78 -5.74
C GLY A 76 38.63 35.25 -5.63
N SER A 77 38.81 34.60 -6.79
CA SER A 77 39.54 33.34 -6.97
C SER A 77 38.91 32.01 -6.56
N SER A 78 39.06 31.06 -7.49
CA SER A 78 39.07 29.58 -7.40
C SER A 78 37.75 28.85 -7.16
N ASN A 79 37.31 28.18 -8.24
CA ASN A 79 36.36 27.07 -8.27
C ASN A 79 36.75 25.97 -7.27
N GLU A 80 35.92 25.78 -6.25
CA GLU A 80 35.66 24.47 -5.65
C GLU A 80 34.14 24.36 -5.47
N GLU A 81 33.52 23.40 -6.17
CA GLU A 81 32.14 22.97 -5.93
C GLU A 81 32.05 22.44 -4.50
N ALA A 82 31.71 23.32 -3.56
CA ALA A 82 31.37 22.93 -2.21
C ALA A 82 30.17 21.97 -2.28
N ALA A 83 30.44 20.70 -1.96
CA ALA A 83 29.44 19.66 -1.81
C ALA A 83 28.27 20.21 -0.98
N ARG A 84 27.09 20.21 -1.59
CA ARG A 84 25.84 20.67 -0.97
C ARG A 84 25.51 19.76 0.20
N GLU A 85 25.93 20.15 1.40
CA GLU A 85 25.59 19.50 2.65
C GLU A 85 24.16 19.89 3.02
N TRP A 86 23.27 18.90 3.06
CA TRP A 86 21.87 19.07 3.44
C TRP A 86 21.71 18.76 4.93
N GLU A 87 20.96 19.61 5.64
CA GLU A 87 20.64 19.40 7.07
C GLU A 87 19.13 19.21 7.25
N VAL A 88 18.74 18.23 8.07
CA VAL A 88 17.35 18.00 8.47
C VAL A 88 17.04 18.84 9.70
N VAL A 89 15.98 19.63 9.66
CA VAL A 89 15.60 20.55 10.75
C VAL A 89 14.14 20.35 11.13
N SER A 90 13.81 20.56 12.41
CA SER A 90 12.43 20.44 12.92
C SER A 90 11.48 21.50 12.35
N VAL A 91 10.18 21.17 12.26
CA VAL A 91 9.11 22.04 11.73
C VAL A 91 9.03 23.39 12.45
N ALA A 92 9.28 23.44 13.76
CA ALA A 92 9.25 24.68 14.52
C ALA A 92 10.38 25.64 14.14
N GLU A 93 11.55 25.11 13.81
CA GLU A 93 12.73 25.89 13.40
C GLU A 93 12.62 26.32 11.92
N TYR A 94 11.97 25.50 11.08
CA TYR A 94 11.58 25.86 9.72
C TYR A 94 10.68 27.11 9.71
N HIS A 95 9.58 27.09 10.47
CA HIS A 95 8.66 28.23 10.53
C HIS A 95 9.32 29.49 11.10
N ARG A 96 10.20 29.34 12.10
CA ARG A 96 10.97 30.47 12.65
C ARG A 96 11.84 31.17 11.59
N ARG A 97 12.40 30.41 10.65
CA ARG A 97 13.24 30.93 9.55
C ARG A 97 12.41 31.54 8.42
N ILE A 98 11.24 30.97 8.12
CA ILE A 98 10.28 31.53 7.17
C ILE A 98 9.71 32.87 7.69
N ASP A 99 9.38 32.96 8.97
CA ASP A 99 8.85 34.19 9.57
C ASP A 99 9.88 35.33 9.54
N ALA A 100 11.18 35.02 9.69
CA ALA A 100 12.26 35.99 9.50
C ALA A 100 12.40 36.47 8.03
N LEU A 101 12.09 35.60 7.05
CA LEU A 101 12.06 35.93 5.62
C LEU A 101 10.78 36.67 5.19
N ASN A 102 9.72 36.62 6.01
CA ASN A 102 8.45 37.31 5.78
C ASN A 102 8.37 38.72 6.41
N THR A 103 9.52 39.26 6.83
CA THR A 103 9.60 40.62 7.38
C THR A 103 9.12 41.65 6.35
N GLU A 104 8.30 42.61 6.79
CA GLU A 104 7.67 43.64 5.95
C GLU A 104 8.69 44.43 5.10
N GLU A 105 9.94 44.50 5.56
CA GLU A 105 11.09 45.12 4.87
C GLU A 105 11.46 44.40 3.56
N LEU A 106 11.36 43.07 3.50
CA LEU A 106 11.74 42.29 2.32
C LEU A 106 10.64 42.35 1.24
N ARG A 107 9.37 42.37 1.65
CA ARG A 107 8.21 42.58 0.76
C ARG A 107 8.19 43.98 0.15
N THR A 108 8.62 45.00 0.90
CA THR A 108 8.78 46.36 0.37
C THR A 108 9.95 46.44 -0.61
N LEU A 109 11.04 45.72 -0.37
CA LEU A 109 12.16 45.56 -1.32
C LEU A 109 11.74 44.88 -2.63
N CYS A 110 11.00 43.77 -2.58
CA CYS A 110 10.50 43.09 -3.78
C CYS A 110 9.55 43.97 -4.62
N ARG A 111 8.68 44.75 -3.97
CA ARG A 111 7.83 45.74 -4.67
C ARG A 111 8.65 46.88 -5.29
N ARG A 112 9.72 47.32 -4.62
CA ARG A 112 10.59 48.39 -5.10
C ARG A 112 11.48 47.95 -6.28
N LEU A 113 11.78 46.65 -6.37
CA LEU A 113 12.63 46.07 -7.41
C LEU A 113 11.84 45.47 -8.60
N GLN A 114 10.51 45.61 -8.64
CA GLN A 114 9.64 45.12 -9.73
C GLN A 114 9.87 43.64 -10.11
N ILE A 115 10.06 42.77 -9.12
CA ILE A 115 10.20 41.33 -9.35
C ILE A 115 8.79 40.72 -9.45
N THR A 116 8.39 40.27 -10.64
CA THR A 116 7.09 39.61 -10.86
C THR A 116 7.22 38.10 -10.67
N THR A 117 6.40 37.53 -9.78
CA THR A 117 6.21 36.08 -9.65
C THR A 117 5.16 35.60 -10.67
N ARG A 118 5.24 34.35 -11.08
CA ARG A 118 4.46 33.72 -12.18
C ARG A 118 2.94 33.61 -11.95
N GLU A 119 2.37 34.23 -10.92
CA GLU A 119 0.98 33.99 -10.50
C GLU A 119 -0.05 35.00 -11.04
N ASP A 120 0.37 36.06 -11.73
CA ASP A 120 -0.55 37.16 -12.13
C ASP A 120 -1.02 37.12 -13.61
N SER A 121 -0.98 35.98 -14.29
CA SER A 121 -1.49 35.88 -15.67
C SER A 121 -2.38 34.66 -15.90
N ASN A 122 -3.57 34.65 -15.29
CA ASN A 122 -4.74 33.96 -15.84
C ASN A 122 -6.04 34.43 -15.16
N SER A 123 -6.57 35.57 -15.61
CA SER A 123 -7.96 35.95 -15.38
C SER A 123 -8.58 36.34 -16.73
N GLU A 124 -9.20 35.38 -17.42
CA GLU A 124 -10.32 35.58 -18.35
C GLU A 124 -10.87 34.24 -18.87
N GLN A 125 -12.05 33.88 -18.34
CA GLN A 125 -13.15 33.04 -18.85
C GLN A 125 -12.90 32.09 -20.05
N VAL A 126 -13.12 30.78 -19.84
CA VAL A 126 -14.15 29.93 -20.50
C VAL A 126 -14.41 28.72 -19.59
N ALA A 127 -15.67 28.43 -19.27
CA ALA A 127 -16.04 27.26 -18.46
C ALA A 127 -15.72 25.95 -19.20
N PRO A 128 -14.98 24.98 -18.61
CA PRO A 128 -14.96 23.64 -19.11
C PRO A 128 -16.09 22.84 -18.46
N VAL A 129 -16.85 22.20 -19.33
CA VAL A 129 -17.81 21.13 -19.07
C VAL A 129 -17.29 20.22 -17.96
N LYS A 130 -18.09 20.04 -16.90
CA LYS A 130 -17.93 18.93 -15.96
C LYS A 130 -18.10 17.64 -16.75
N ALA A 131 -16.99 17.09 -17.25
CA ALA A 131 -16.90 15.67 -17.46
C ALA A 131 -16.76 15.08 -16.05
N ASP A 132 -17.80 14.39 -15.61
CA ASP A 132 -17.72 13.45 -14.52
C ASP A 132 -16.69 12.37 -14.90
N LEU A 133 -15.41 12.68 -14.71
CA LEU A 133 -14.37 11.69 -14.53
C LEU A 133 -14.53 11.21 -13.09
N GLU A 134 -15.61 10.46 -12.88
CA GLU A 134 -15.60 9.46 -11.83
C GLU A 134 -14.31 8.66 -12.03
N CYS A 135 -13.62 8.45 -10.91
CA CYS A 135 -12.52 7.55 -10.72
C CYS A 135 -12.90 6.15 -11.26
N GLU A 136 -12.90 5.95 -12.58
CA GLU A 136 -12.99 4.64 -13.25
C GLU A 136 -11.71 3.81 -13.00
N SER A 137 -10.79 4.33 -12.19
CA SER A 137 -9.60 3.66 -11.71
C SER A 137 -9.94 2.76 -10.51
N PHE A 138 -9.72 1.46 -10.71
CA PHE A 138 -9.87 0.36 -9.73
C PHE A 138 -11.29 -0.16 -9.47
N ARG A 139 -12.00 -0.56 -10.54
CA ARG A 139 -12.99 -1.63 -10.34
C ARG A 139 -12.25 -2.92 -9.99
N PRO A 140 -12.56 -3.59 -8.87
CA PRO A 140 -12.00 -4.90 -8.56
C PRO A 140 -12.38 -5.86 -9.69
N ASN A 141 -11.38 -6.31 -10.45
CA ASN A 141 -11.61 -7.26 -11.52
C ASN A 141 -11.75 -8.64 -10.89
N LEU A 142 -12.98 -9.12 -10.70
CA LEU A 142 -13.20 -10.50 -10.28
C LEU A 142 -13.24 -11.40 -11.51
N SER A 143 -12.41 -12.43 -11.52
CA SER A 143 -12.43 -13.48 -12.55
C SER A 143 -13.78 -14.22 -12.57
N ASP A 144 -14.40 -14.34 -11.40
CA ASP A 144 -15.70 -14.97 -11.18
C ASP A 144 -16.62 -14.03 -10.38
N PRO A 145 -17.94 -14.00 -10.63
CA PRO A 145 -18.86 -13.30 -9.74
C PRO A 145 -18.87 -13.95 -8.35
N SER A 146 -18.82 -13.13 -7.30
CA SER A 146 -19.02 -13.60 -5.92
C SER A 146 -20.50 -13.82 -5.65
N GLU A 147 -20.83 -14.94 -4.99
CA GLU A 147 -22.18 -15.23 -4.50
C GLU A 147 -22.41 -14.66 -3.09
N LEU A 148 -21.33 -14.35 -2.37
CA LEU A 148 -21.38 -13.86 -0.98
C LEU A 148 -21.19 -12.35 -0.85
N LEU A 149 -20.34 -11.72 -1.67
CA LEU A 149 -20.02 -10.29 -1.60
C LEU A 149 -20.85 -9.48 -2.60
N GLN A 150 -21.46 -8.42 -2.09
CA GLN A 150 -22.07 -7.37 -2.93
C GLN A 150 -21.00 -6.44 -3.51
N PRO A 151 -21.23 -5.78 -4.66
CA PRO A 151 -20.26 -4.88 -5.29
C PRO A 151 -19.68 -3.82 -4.32
N ASP A 152 -20.53 -3.16 -3.52
CA ASP A 152 -20.13 -2.17 -2.52
C ASP A 152 -19.19 -2.74 -1.44
N GLN A 153 -19.37 -4.03 -1.10
CA GLN A 153 -18.53 -4.72 -0.11
C GLN A 153 -17.15 -5.04 -0.71
N ILE A 154 -17.10 -5.39 -1.98
CA ILE A 154 -15.85 -5.67 -2.70
C ILE A 154 -15.03 -4.38 -2.80
N GLU A 155 -15.65 -3.25 -3.15
CA GLU A 155 -14.98 -1.95 -3.17
C GLU A 155 -14.38 -1.57 -1.81
N LYS A 156 -15.15 -1.78 -0.72
CA LYS A 156 -14.68 -1.56 0.65
C LYS A 156 -13.48 -2.44 0.99
N LEU A 157 -13.52 -3.73 0.67
CA LEU A 157 -12.42 -4.67 0.93
C LEU A 157 -11.17 -4.34 0.10
N THR A 158 -11.35 -3.98 -1.17
CA THR A 158 -10.27 -3.67 -2.11
C THR A 158 -9.36 -2.55 -1.59
N LYS A 159 -9.93 -1.55 -0.91
CA LYS A 159 -9.18 -0.44 -0.29
C LYS A 159 -8.24 -0.88 0.83
N HIS A 160 -8.44 -2.06 1.42
CA HIS A 160 -7.66 -2.57 2.54
C HIS A 160 -6.73 -3.74 2.17
N LEU A 161 -6.75 -4.19 0.91
CA LEU A 161 -5.87 -5.25 0.46
C LEU A 161 -4.40 -4.83 0.45
N PRO A 162 -3.45 -5.76 0.59
CA PRO A 162 -2.03 -5.46 0.52
C PRO A 162 -1.65 -4.88 -0.85
N PRO A 163 -0.66 -3.96 -0.92
CA PRO A 163 -0.24 -3.37 -2.19
C PRO A 163 0.18 -4.39 -3.25
N ARG A 164 0.67 -5.56 -2.84
CA ARG A 164 1.08 -6.64 -3.75
C ARG A 164 -0.06 -7.35 -4.47
N THR A 165 -1.32 -7.15 -4.06
CA THR A 165 -2.49 -7.71 -4.77
C THR A 165 -3.04 -6.76 -5.82
N ILE A 166 -2.54 -5.52 -5.87
CA ILE A 166 -3.01 -4.50 -6.81
C ILE A 166 -2.65 -4.92 -8.24
N GLY A 167 -3.64 -4.88 -9.14
CA GLY A 167 -3.47 -5.24 -10.54
C GLY A 167 -3.64 -6.73 -10.85
N TYR A 168 -3.80 -7.57 -9.84
CA TYR A 168 -4.19 -8.98 -9.99
C TYR A 168 -5.70 -9.13 -9.85
N PRO A 169 -6.36 -9.91 -10.73
CA PRO A 169 -7.78 -10.20 -10.58
C PRO A 169 -8.03 -11.10 -9.36
N TRP A 170 -9.24 -11.03 -8.81
CA TRP A 170 -9.67 -11.92 -7.75
C TRP A 170 -10.12 -13.23 -8.37
N THR A 171 -9.44 -14.32 -8.03
CA THR A 171 -9.72 -15.65 -8.57
C THR A 171 -10.29 -16.53 -7.46
N LEU A 172 -11.47 -17.12 -7.68
CA LEU A 172 -12.13 -17.98 -6.70
C LEU A 172 -11.43 -19.35 -6.66
N VAL A 173 -10.59 -19.57 -5.66
CA VAL A 173 -9.82 -20.83 -5.51
C VAL A 173 -10.58 -21.90 -4.75
N TYR A 174 -11.48 -21.50 -3.86
CA TYR A 174 -12.30 -22.43 -3.10
C TYR A 174 -13.65 -21.80 -2.78
N GLY A 175 -14.68 -22.64 -2.72
CA GLY A 175 -16.04 -22.23 -2.40
C GLY A 175 -16.85 -23.43 -1.95
N THR A 176 -17.56 -23.33 -0.84
CA THR A 176 -18.34 -24.45 -0.26
C THR A 176 -19.38 -25.00 -1.25
N GLY A 177 -20.05 -24.12 -1.99
CA GLY A 177 -21.01 -24.51 -3.03
C GLY A 177 -20.41 -25.31 -4.19
N LYS A 178 -19.12 -25.10 -4.51
CA LYS A 178 -18.43 -25.78 -5.63
C LYS A 178 -17.58 -26.98 -5.19
N HIS A 179 -16.99 -26.92 -4.00
CA HIS A 179 -15.95 -27.86 -3.55
C HIS A 179 -16.37 -28.70 -2.34
N GLY A 180 -17.54 -28.47 -1.77
CA GLY A 180 -18.03 -29.09 -0.54
C GLY A 180 -17.39 -28.49 0.72
N THR A 181 -17.77 -28.99 1.89
CA THR A 181 -17.47 -28.38 3.21
C THR A 181 -16.32 -29.06 3.95
N SER A 182 -15.31 -29.58 3.25
CA SER A 182 -14.19 -30.28 3.90
C SER A 182 -12.96 -29.39 4.01
N LEU A 183 -12.48 -29.13 5.23
CA LEU A 183 -11.23 -28.39 5.48
C LEU A 183 -10.02 -29.07 4.80
N LYS A 184 -10.02 -30.40 4.69
CA LYS A 184 -8.98 -31.13 3.96
C LYS A 184 -9.00 -30.83 2.47
N THR A 185 -10.18 -30.61 1.89
CA THR A 185 -10.30 -30.16 0.49
C THR A 185 -9.80 -28.73 0.35
N LEU A 186 -10.12 -27.84 1.29
CA LEU A 186 -9.60 -26.48 1.34
C LEU A 186 -8.06 -26.48 1.39
N TYR A 187 -7.41 -27.26 2.25
CA TYR A 187 -5.94 -27.34 2.25
C TYR A 187 -5.36 -27.85 0.94
N ARG A 188 -6.04 -28.78 0.26
CA ARG A 188 -5.61 -29.28 -1.04
C ARG A 188 -5.69 -28.22 -2.13
N THR A 189 -6.68 -27.32 -2.11
CA THR A 189 -6.79 -26.21 -3.07
C THR A 189 -5.77 -25.11 -2.82
N MET A 190 -5.23 -25.01 -1.60
CA MET A 190 -4.18 -24.04 -1.27
C MET A 190 -2.77 -24.46 -1.73
N LEU A 191 -2.59 -25.73 -2.13
CA LEU A 191 -1.29 -26.24 -2.55
C LEU A 191 -0.85 -25.59 -3.86
N GLY A 192 0.35 -25.00 -3.85
CA GLY A 192 0.95 -24.38 -5.04
C GLY A 192 0.62 -22.90 -5.22
N LEU A 193 -0.24 -22.32 -4.37
CA LEU A 193 -0.44 -20.88 -4.33
C LEU A 193 0.74 -20.18 -3.65
N ASP A 194 1.10 -18.99 -4.13
CA ASP A 194 2.11 -18.11 -3.53
C ASP A 194 1.60 -16.65 -3.45
N THR A 195 0.36 -16.52 -3.01
CA THR A 195 -0.38 -15.25 -2.95
C THR A 195 -1.11 -15.14 -1.61
N PRO A 196 -1.40 -13.92 -1.13
CA PRO A 196 -2.29 -13.78 0.02
C PRO A 196 -3.68 -14.30 -0.38
N VAL A 197 -4.43 -14.82 0.59
CA VAL A 197 -5.76 -15.38 0.33
C VAL A 197 -6.80 -14.68 1.20
N LEU A 198 -7.91 -14.29 0.60
CA LEU A 198 -9.05 -13.69 1.29
C LEU A 198 -10.10 -14.76 1.52
N ILE A 199 -10.38 -15.07 2.78
CA ILE A 199 -11.51 -15.93 3.16
C ILE A 199 -12.71 -15.04 3.52
N VAL A 200 -13.85 -15.33 2.89
CA VAL A 200 -15.13 -14.68 3.11
C VAL A 200 -16.11 -15.74 3.61
N ILE A 201 -16.76 -15.46 4.72
CA ILE A 201 -17.70 -16.36 5.38
C ILE A 201 -19.04 -15.65 5.46
N LYS A 202 -20.09 -16.37 5.08
CA LYS A 202 -21.46 -15.99 5.33
C LYS A 202 -22.05 -16.94 6.37
N ASP A 203 -22.54 -16.40 7.48
CA ASP A 203 -23.20 -17.20 8.52
C ASP A 203 -24.69 -17.46 8.20
N SER A 204 -25.31 -18.33 9.00
CA SER A 204 -26.75 -18.63 8.90
C SER A 204 -27.66 -17.44 9.24
N ASP A 205 -27.13 -16.43 9.93
CA ASP A 205 -27.83 -15.19 10.25
C ASP A 205 -27.70 -14.13 9.13
N GLY A 206 -27.08 -14.50 7.99
CA GLY A 206 -26.89 -13.69 6.79
C GLY A 206 -25.75 -12.66 6.89
N GLN A 207 -24.94 -12.71 7.94
CA GLN A 207 -23.82 -11.79 8.14
C GLN A 207 -22.59 -12.24 7.35
N VAL A 208 -21.84 -11.26 6.85
CA VAL A 208 -20.60 -11.49 6.11
C VAL A 208 -19.42 -10.97 6.91
N PHE A 209 -18.41 -11.81 7.09
CA PHE A 209 -17.16 -11.47 7.76
C PHE A 209 -16.06 -12.43 7.29
N GLY A 210 -14.83 -12.21 7.72
CA GLY A 210 -13.74 -13.09 7.31
C GLY A 210 -12.37 -12.56 7.64
N ALA A 211 -11.38 -13.00 6.88
CA ALA A 211 -9.99 -12.64 7.09
C ALA A 211 -9.23 -12.59 5.77
N LEU A 212 -8.24 -11.72 5.70
CA LEU A 212 -7.16 -11.84 4.73
C LEU A 212 -5.98 -12.53 5.41
N ALA A 213 -5.50 -13.61 4.82
CA ALA A 213 -4.27 -14.28 5.19
C ALA A 213 -3.11 -13.82 4.31
N SER A 214 -1.96 -13.55 4.93
CA SER A 214 -0.75 -13.19 4.21
C SER A 214 -0.16 -14.33 3.36
N GLU A 215 -0.55 -15.57 3.64
CA GLU A 215 -0.08 -16.77 2.94
C GLU A 215 -1.21 -17.82 2.89
N PRO A 216 -1.17 -18.77 1.93
CA PRO A 216 -2.21 -19.79 1.78
C PRO A 216 -2.35 -20.69 3.02
N PHE A 217 -3.56 -21.23 3.23
CA PHE A 217 -3.83 -22.04 4.40
C PHE A 217 -3.09 -23.38 4.35
N LYS A 218 -2.46 -23.74 5.47
CA LYS A 218 -1.71 -24.99 5.64
C LYS A 218 -1.84 -25.52 7.04
N VAL A 219 -1.65 -26.83 7.17
CA VAL A 219 -1.54 -27.48 8.48
C VAL A 219 -0.17 -27.14 9.07
N SER A 220 -0.15 -26.66 10.31
CA SER A 220 1.07 -26.28 11.02
C SER A 220 0.92 -26.41 12.53
N ASP A 221 1.94 -26.99 13.16
CA ASP A 221 2.01 -27.10 14.62
C ASP A 221 2.08 -25.71 15.30
N CYS A 222 2.70 -24.74 14.62
CA CYS A 222 2.90 -23.38 15.09
C CYS A 222 2.03 -22.36 14.34
N PHE A 223 1.90 -21.17 14.91
CA PHE A 223 1.33 -20.04 14.19
C PHE A 223 2.25 -19.63 13.03
N TYR A 224 1.63 -19.21 11.92
CA TYR A 224 2.29 -18.72 10.72
C TYR A 224 1.58 -17.47 10.19
N GLY A 225 2.13 -16.84 9.15
CA GLY A 225 1.66 -15.58 8.58
C GLY A 225 2.47 -14.36 9.02
N THR A 226 2.11 -13.21 8.44
CA THR A 226 2.72 -11.90 8.68
C THR A 226 1.67 -10.88 9.12
N GLY A 227 2.13 -9.68 9.51
CA GLY A 227 1.28 -8.54 9.86
C GLY A 227 0.42 -7.98 8.72
N GLU A 228 0.55 -8.50 7.49
CA GLU A 228 -0.42 -8.24 6.41
C GLU A 228 -1.77 -8.90 6.70
N THR A 229 -1.78 -9.96 7.52
CA THR A 229 -3.00 -10.66 7.93
C THR A 229 -3.91 -9.72 8.71
N PHE A 230 -5.20 -9.74 8.39
CA PHE A 230 -6.21 -8.97 9.10
C PHE A 230 -7.55 -9.70 9.10
N VAL A 231 -8.41 -9.37 10.07
CA VAL A 231 -9.80 -9.83 10.10
C VAL A 231 -10.74 -8.67 9.80
N PHE A 232 -11.90 -8.95 9.25
CA PHE A 232 -12.91 -7.94 8.96
C PHE A 232 -14.31 -8.45 9.27
N THR A 233 -15.24 -7.52 9.47
CA THR A 233 -16.66 -7.82 9.62
C THR A 233 -17.51 -6.76 8.91
N PHE A 234 -18.67 -7.16 8.41
CA PHE A 234 -19.74 -6.24 7.98
C PHE A 234 -20.85 -6.11 9.03
N CYS A 235 -20.59 -6.49 10.29
CA CYS A 235 -21.57 -6.50 11.38
C CYS A 235 -21.14 -5.58 12.56
N PRO A 236 -21.97 -4.62 13.01
CA PRO A 236 -23.15 -4.07 12.32
C PRO A 236 -22.78 -3.21 11.10
N ASP A 237 -21.55 -2.70 11.08
CA ASP A 237 -20.96 -1.89 10.01
C ASP A 237 -19.67 -2.55 9.53
N PHE A 238 -19.15 -2.08 8.39
CA PHE A 238 -17.88 -2.54 7.87
C PHE A 238 -16.71 -2.05 8.74
N GLU A 239 -15.93 -2.99 9.26
CA GLU A 239 -14.74 -2.71 10.07
C GLU A 239 -13.62 -3.70 9.75
N VAL A 240 -12.38 -3.20 9.71
CA VAL A 240 -11.17 -3.98 9.42
C VAL A 240 -10.21 -3.87 10.60
N PHE A 241 -9.82 -5.01 11.15
CA PHE A 241 -8.92 -5.12 12.29
C PHE A 241 -7.56 -5.62 11.83
N LYS A 242 -6.63 -4.67 11.67
CA LYS A 242 -5.22 -4.93 11.31
C LYS A 242 -4.43 -5.42 12.54
N TRP A 243 -3.23 -5.91 12.29
CA TRP A 243 -2.32 -6.33 13.35
C TRP A 243 -2.01 -5.21 14.34
N THR A 244 -2.08 -5.51 15.64
CA THR A 244 -1.82 -4.56 16.74
C THR A 244 -0.34 -4.38 17.08
N GLY A 245 0.52 -5.30 16.65
CA GLY A 245 1.92 -5.37 17.08
C GLY A 245 2.15 -6.17 18.36
N ASP A 246 1.10 -6.68 19.03
CA ASP A 246 1.22 -7.33 20.35
C ASP A 246 1.92 -8.71 20.28
N ASN A 247 1.57 -9.52 19.29
CA ASN A 247 2.11 -10.88 19.12
C ASN A 247 2.04 -11.31 17.64
N MET A 248 2.64 -12.45 17.31
CA MET A 248 2.71 -12.98 15.93
C MET A 248 1.78 -14.19 15.71
N PHE A 249 0.70 -14.31 16.48
CA PHE A 249 -0.23 -15.45 16.41
C PHE A 249 -1.32 -15.24 15.35
N PHE A 250 -0.91 -15.10 14.08
CA PHE A 250 -1.82 -14.71 13.00
C PHE A 250 -2.74 -15.83 12.54
N ILE A 251 -2.18 -16.95 12.09
CA ILE A 251 -2.94 -18.07 11.52
C ILE A 251 -2.43 -19.37 12.12
N LYS A 252 -3.33 -20.28 12.46
CA LYS A 252 -3.01 -21.65 12.85
C LYS A 252 -3.98 -22.61 12.17
N GLY A 253 -3.45 -23.61 11.49
CA GLY A 253 -4.24 -24.64 10.81
C GLY A 253 -3.87 -26.02 11.34
N ASP A 254 -4.86 -26.81 11.70
CA ASP A 254 -4.74 -28.21 12.10
C ASP A 254 -5.65 -29.07 11.20
N MET A 255 -5.59 -30.40 11.29
CA MET A 255 -6.41 -31.28 10.43
C MET A 255 -7.93 -31.10 10.62
N ASP A 256 -8.32 -30.61 11.79
CA ASP A 256 -9.72 -30.51 12.24
C ASP A 256 -10.13 -29.06 12.56
N SER A 257 -9.26 -28.07 12.35
CA SER A 257 -9.63 -26.67 12.55
C SER A 257 -8.72 -25.67 11.84
N LEU A 258 -9.29 -24.52 11.46
CA LEU A 258 -8.55 -23.36 10.97
C LEU A 258 -8.85 -22.16 11.86
N ALA A 259 -7.82 -21.45 12.32
CA ALA A 259 -7.94 -20.37 13.27
C ALA A 259 -7.11 -19.14 12.89
N PHE A 260 -7.63 -17.96 13.24
CA PHE A 260 -7.01 -16.66 13.03
C PHE A 260 -6.96 -15.89 14.36
N GLY A 261 -5.82 -15.27 14.64
CA GLY A 261 -5.64 -14.30 15.73
C GLY A 261 -5.72 -14.92 17.12
N GLY A 262 -4.58 -15.16 17.76
CA GLY A 262 -4.49 -15.73 19.11
C GLY A 262 -4.15 -14.74 20.23
N GLY A 263 -3.47 -15.24 21.27
CA GLY A 263 -2.88 -14.43 22.35
C GLY A 263 -3.79 -14.10 23.54
N GLY A 264 -5.05 -14.57 23.54
CA GLY A 264 -6.03 -14.33 24.61
C GLY A 264 -6.73 -15.57 25.17
N GLY A 265 -6.32 -16.78 24.76
CA GLY A 265 -7.01 -18.04 25.10
C GLY A 265 -8.02 -18.47 24.02
N GLU A 266 -8.70 -17.50 23.42
CA GLU A 266 -9.61 -17.69 22.27
C GLU A 266 -9.02 -17.13 20.97
N PHE A 267 -9.67 -17.46 19.85
CA PHE A 267 -9.30 -17.01 18.50
C PHE A 267 -10.24 -15.93 17.97
N ALA A 268 -9.73 -15.00 17.16
CA ALA A 268 -10.55 -13.99 16.47
C ALA A 268 -11.59 -14.64 15.56
N LEU A 269 -11.17 -15.69 14.87
CA LEU A 269 -12.00 -16.51 14.00
C LEU A 269 -11.49 -17.94 14.06
N TRP A 270 -12.38 -18.89 14.33
CA TRP A 270 -12.08 -20.32 14.37
C TRP A 270 -13.16 -21.06 13.58
N LEU A 271 -12.75 -22.05 12.78
CA LEU A 271 -13.61 -22.88 11.96
C LEU A 271 -13.28 -24.35 12.23
N ASP A 272 -14.28 -25.21 12.25
CA ASP A 272 -14.11 -26.66 12.38
C ASP A 272 -13.71 -27.33 11.06
N GLY A 273 -13.33 -28.61 11.15
CA GLY A 273 -12.87 -29.41 10.00
C GLY A 273 -13.93 -29.69 8.94
N ASP A 274 -15.21 -29.59 9.32
CA ASP A 274 -16.37 -29.74 8.45
C ASP A 274 -16.89 -28.40 7.92
N LEU A 275 -16.18 -27.29 8.19
CA LEU A 275 -16.50 -25.93 7.75
C LEU A 275 -17.98 -25.58 7.97
N TYR A 276 -18.51 -26.01 9.11
CA TYR A 276 -19.92 -25.86 9.47
C TYR A 276 -20.08 -25.09 10.78
N HIS A 277 -19.26 -25.39 11.80
CA HIS A 277 -19.25 -24.63 13.04
C HIS A 277 -18.09 -23.64 13.03
N GLY A 278 -18.38 -22.41 13.48
CA GLY A 278 -17.36 -21.41 13.69
C GLY A 278 -17.54 -20.68 15.02
N ARG A 279 -16.43 -20.11 15.49
CA ARG A 279 -16.37 -19.29 16.70
C ARG A 279 -15.61 -18.00 16.44
N SER A 280 -16.05 -16.91 17.04
CA SER A 280 -15.37 -15.61 16.97
C SER A 280 -15.34 -14.94 18.35
N HIS A 281 -14.14 -14.54 18.76
CA HIS A 281 -13.92 -13.81 20.01
C HIS A 281 -13.02 -12.60 19.77
N SER A 282 -12.87 -11.76 20.79
CA SER A 282 -11.82 -10.74 20.79
C SER A 282 -10.44 -11.38 21.00
N CYS A 283 -9.45 -10.97 20.21
CA CYS A 283 -8.06 -11.40 20.40
C CYS A 283 -7.10 -10.22 20.51
N LYS A 284 -5.91 -10.46 21.07
CA LYS A 284 -4.87 -9.41 21.19
C LYS A 284 -4.17 -9.14 19.87
N THR A 285 -4.06 -10.14 19.00
CA THR A 285 -3.35 -10.02 17.71
C THR A 285 -3.97 -8.94 16.82
N PHE A 286 -5.29 -8.85 16.76
CA PHE A 286 -6.00 -7.89 15.91
C PHE A 286 -6.77 -6.82 16.70
N GLY A 287 -6.95 -6.98 18.01
CA GLY A 287 -7.75 -6.06 18.81
C GLY A 287 -9.21 -6.00 18.34
N ASN A 288 -9.70 -7.11 17.76
CA ASN A 288 -11.03 -7.18 17.18
C ASN A 288 -12.11 -7.37 18.24
N LYS A 289 -13.33 -6.96 17.91
CA LYS A 289 -14.56 -7.45 18.56
C LYS A 289 -15.01 -8.77 17.91
N THR A 290 -15.99 -9.45 18.49
CA THR A 290 -16.66 -10.59 17.85
C THR A 290 -17.14 -10.21 16.44
N LEU A 291 -16.74 -10.98 15.44
CA LEU A 291 -16.96 -10.65 14.03
C LEU A 291 -18.40 -10.97 13.58
N SER A 292 -19.01 -11.97 14.19
CA SER A 292 -20.41 -12.40 13.99
C SER A 292 -21.36 -11.74 14.99
N LYS A 293 -22.67 -11.98 14.85
CA LYS A 293 -23.68 -11.53 15.85
C LYS A 293 -23.51 -12.18 17.22
N LYS A 294 -22.99 -13.41 17.26
CA LYS A 294 -22.79 -14.24 18.44
C LYS A 294 -21.40 -14.85 18.39
N GLU A 295 -20.89 -15.32 19.53
CA GLU A 295 -19.59 -15.99 19.59
C GLU A 295 -19.58 -17.27 18.76
N ASP A 296 -20.58 -18.13 18.92
CA ASP A 296 -20.80 -19.30 18.08
C ASP A 296 -21.70 -18.98 16.87
N PHE A 297 -21.32 -19.46 15.69
CA PHE A 297 -22.10 -19.31 14.47
C PHE A 297 -22.06 -20.57 13.61
N PHE A 298 -23.09 -20.74 12.78
CA PHE A 298 -23.13 -21.76 11.74
C PHE A 298 -22.80 -21.14 10.40
N ILE A 299 -21.90 -21.79 9.67
CA ILE A 299 -21.45 -21.35 8.36
C ILE A 299 -22.49 -21.76 7.33
N GLN A 300 -23.00 -20.79 6.58
CA GLN A 300 -23.84 -21.05 5.41
C GLN A 300 -22.95 -21.35 4.21
N ASP A 301 -22.03 -20.45 3.91
CA ASP A 301 -21.12 -20.57 2.77
C ASP A 301 -19.77 -19.90 3.04
N ILE A 302 -18.73 -20.41 2.38
CA ILE A 302 -17.37 -19.83 2.37
C ILE A 302 -16.93 -19.65 0.93
N GLU A 303 -16.31 -18.52 0.65
CA GLU A 303 -15.52 -18.28 -0.55
C GLU A 303 -14.08 -17.94 -0.16
N ILE A 304 -13.12 -18.42 -0.94
CA ILE A 304 -11.71 -18.06 -0.79
C ILE A 304 -11.20 -17.55 -2.12
N TRP A 305 -10.65 -16.35 -2.09
CA TRP A 305 -10.15 -15.62 -3.24
C TRP A 305 -8.63 -15.50 -3.16
N ALA A 306 -7.95 -15.81 -4.26
CA ALA A 306 -6.53 -15.56 -4.46
C ALA A 306 -6.34 -14.39 -5.44
N PHE A 307 -5.14 -13.80 -5.45
CA PHE A 307 -4.79 -12.66 -6.29
C PHE A 307 -3.61 -13.04 -7.21
N GLU A 308 -3.91 -13.57 -8.39
CA GLU A 308 -2.93 -14.04 -9.40
C GLU A 308 -3.37 -13.74 -10.84
#